data_AF-A0A8T0CUB0-F1
#
_entry.id   AF-A0A8T0CUB0-F1
#
_cell.length_a   1.000
_cell.length_b   1.000
_cell.length_c   1.000
_cell.angle_alpha   90.00
_cell.angle_beta   90.00
_cell.angle_gamma   90.00
#
_symmetry.space_group_name_H-M   'P 1'
#
loop_
_entity.id
_entity.type
_entity.pdbx_description
1 polymer ?
#
loop_
_entity_poly.entity_id
_entity_poly.type
_entity_poly.pdbx_seq_one_letter_code
_entity_poly.pdbx_strand_id
1 'polypeptide(L)'
;MDSVASKAFLLVQLLLLLSCFQEASGFFPDLPVPPPAHPQIKPLAPPPAANNRPSHIVVQGVVYCKSCIDTLTGAKPISGAVVKVLCTNNKDSVSANATTDMNGYFFLQVPLTVASFVFHKCNASLVSSPIPSCSQPSNLNGGSTGVSVQWAKPSSIKLPFILYSVGPFAFEPKCRAPGTK
;
A
#
# COMPACT_ATOMS: atom_id res chain seq x y z
N MET A 1 32.89 51.65 -0.38
CA MET A 1 33.23 50.36 -1.01
C MET A 1 33.30 49.33 0.11
N ASP A 2 32.16 48.85 0.65
CA ASP A 2 32.14 48.21 1.98
C ASP A 2 31.17 47.02 2.08
N SER A 3 31.17 46.13 1.07
CA SER A 3 30.23 44.98 0.99
C SER A 3 30.90 43.60 1.15
N VAL A 4 32.20 43.55 1.49
CA VAL A 4 32.94 42.29 1.73
C VAL A 4 33.21 42.04 3.22
N ALA A 5 33.24 43.10 4.05
CA ALA A 5 33.60 43.01 5.47
C ALA A 5 32.54 42.30 6.35
N SER A 6 31.26 42.34 5.97
CA SER A 6 30.16 41.81 6.79
C SER A 6 30.01 40.27 6.72
N LYS A 7 30.38 39.65 5.60
CA LYS A 7 30.33 38.18 5.45
C LYS A 7 31.49 37.48 6.17
N ALA A 8 32.66 38.12 6.24
CA ALA A 8 33.79 37.63 7.01
C ALA A 8 33.50 37.64 8.53
N PHE A 9 32.76 38.65 9.01
CA PHE A 9 32.44 38.78 10.42
C PHE A 9 31.49 37.67 10.94
N LEU A 10 30.52 37.26 10.11
CA LEU A 10 29.58 36.18 10.45
C LEU A 10 30.23 34.79 10.46
N LEU A 11 31.17 34.53 9.54
CA LEU A 11 31.94 33.27 9.52
C LEU A 11 32.91 33.16 10.71
N VAL A 12 33.52 34.28 11.12
CA VAL A 12 34.39 34.31 12.31
C VAL A 12 33.59 34.08 13.59
N GLN A 13 32.38 34.64 13.73
CA GLN A 13 31.52 34.35 14.87
C GLN A 13 31.01 32.90 14.91
N LEU A 14 30.73 32.28 13.76
CA LEU A 14 30.31 30.87 13.70
C LEU A 14 31.46 29.91 14.09
N LEU A 15 32.70 30.24 13.73
CA LEU A 15 33.88 29.46 14.09
C LEU A 15 34.26 29.58 15.58
N LEU A 16 34.05 30.75 16.21
CA LEU A 16 34.30 30.95 17.64
C LEU A 16 33.34 30.17 18.56
N LEU A 17 32.12 29.85 18.10
CA LEU A 17 31.15 29.05 18.87
C LEU A 17 31.46 27.55 18.89
N LEU A 18 32.29 27.06 17.95
CA LEU A 18 32.65 25.64 17.83
C LEU A 18 33.84 25.23 18.72
N SER A 19 34.53 26.17 19.38
CA SER A 19 35.70 25.89 20.23
C SER A 19 35.42 25.69 21.73
N CYS A 20 34.15 25.69 22.18
CA CYS A 20 33.81 25.46 23.61
C CYS A 20 33.75 23.97 24.02
N PHE A 21 34.22 23.03 23.21
CA PHE A 21 34.07 21.58 23.49
C PHE A 21 35.25 20.89 24.16
N GLN A 22 36.26 21.61 24.65
CA GLN A 22 37.39 20.95 25.32
C GLN A 22 37.69 21.55 26.70
N GLU A 23 37.82 20.64 27.67
CA GLU A 23 38.47 20.76 28.98
C GLU A 23 37.57 21.16 30.17
N ALA A 24 36.89 20.14 30.72
CA ALA A 24 36.57 20.10 32.15
C ALA A 24 36.89 18.69 32.70
N SER A 25 38.16 18.33 32.69
CA SER A 25 38.68 17.30 33.60
C SER A 25 38.92 17.95 34.96
N GLY A 26 37.91 17.86 35.83
CA GLY A 26 37.97 18.39 37.20
C GLY A 26 37.18 17.53 38.16
N PHE A 27 37.89 16.64 38.85
CA PHE A 27 37.62 16.17 40.22
C PHE A 27 36.30 15.39 40.47
N PHE A 28 36.33 14.08 40.23
CA PHE A 28 35.49 13.14 40.97
C PHE A 28 36.40 12.37 41.96
N PRO A 29 36.05 12.29 43.26
CA PRO A 29 36.82 11.53 44.23
C PRO A 29 36.79 10.03 43.88
N ASP A 30 37.96 9.40 43.91
CA ASP A 30 38.16 7.96 43.65
C ASP A 30 37.22 7.10 44.51
N LEU A 31 36.19 6.53 43.87
CA LEU A 31 35.48 5.38 44.40
C LEU A 31 36.28 4.12 44.04
N PRO A 32 36.39 3.13 44.94
CA PRO A 32 37.11 1.89 44.66
C PRO A 32 36.53 1.20 43.43
N VAL A 33 37.31 1.11 42.35
CA VAL A 33 36.90 0.44 41.11
C VAL A 33 36.86 -1.08 41.37
N PRO A 34 35.71 -1.75 41.22
CA PRO A 34 35.66 -3.20 41.28
C PRO A 34 36.41 -3.79 40.08
N PRO A 35 37.04 -4.98 40.21
CA PRO A 35 37.82 -5.57 39.14
C PRO A 35 36.98 -5.72 37.86
N PRO A 36 37.58 -5.61 36.66
CA PRO A 36 36.83 -5.67 35.41
C PRO A 36 36.10 -7.01 35.30
N ALA A 37 34.77 -6.97 35.45
CA ALA A 37 33.94 -8.10 35.07
C ALA A 37 34.13 -8.30 33.56
N HIS A 38 34.71 -9.43 33.17
CA HIS A 38 34.72 -9.84 31.77
C HIS A 38 33.30 -9.75 31.24
N PRO A 39 33.05 -9.03 30.13
CA PRO A 39 31.74 -9.05 29.50
C PRO A 39 31.45 -10.50 29.12
N GLN A 40 30.52 -11.14 29.83
CA GLN A 40 29.89 -12.34 29.32
C GLN A 40 29.15 -11.91 28.06
N ILE A 41 29.76 -12.13 26.90
CA ILE A 41 29.11 -12.01 25.60
C ILE A 41 28.01 -13.07 25.62
N LYS A 42 26.81 -12.70 26.09
CA LYS A 42 25.62 -13.48 25.82
C LYS A 42 25.55 -13.58 24.30
N PRO A 43 25.51 -14.78 23.71
CA PRO A 43 25.23 -14.91 22.29
C PRO A 43 23.98 -14.08 21.99
N LEU A 44 24.11 -13.11 21.09
CA LEU A 44 22.97 -12.36 20.59
C LEU A 44 21.96 -13.41 20.11
N ALA A 45 20.80 -13.49 20.77
CA ALA A 45 19.76 -14.40 20.35
C ALA A 45 19.56 -14.19 18.84
N PRO A 46 19.46 -15.26 18.04
CA PRO A 46 19.15 -15.12 16.62
C PRO A 46 17.93 -14.18 16.50
N PRO A 47 17.93 -13.24 15.53
CA PRO A 47 16.72 -12.45 15.28
C PRO A 47 15.54 -13.41 15.19
N PRO A 48 14.39 -13.12 15.83
CA PRO A 48 13.25 -14.02 15.82
C PRO A 48 13.02 -14.40 14.36
N ALA A 49 13.06 -15.71 14.08
CA ALA A 49 12.91 -16.22 12.73
C ALA A 49 11.72 -15.50 12.09
N ALA A 50 11.99 -14.68 11.06
CA ALA A 50 10.96 -13.89 10.41
C ALA A 50 9.83 -14.87 10.07
N ASN A 51 8.70 -14.71 10.77
CA ASN A 51 7.62 -15.66 10.68
C ASN A 51 7.04 -15.42 9.29
N ASN A 52 7.51 -16.16 8.29
CA ASN A 52 7.12 -16.06 6.88
C ASN A 52 5.67 -16.54 6.64
N ARG A 53 4.83 -16.45 7.67
CA ARG A 53 3.41 -16.70 7.62
C ARG A 53 2.76 -15.42 7.10
N PRO A 54 1.93 -15.50 6.06
CA PRO A 54 1.11 -14.38 5.65
C PRO A 54 0.37 -13.82 6.85
N SER A 55 0.39 -12.49 7.03
CA SER A 55 -0.36 -11.77 8.08
C SER A 55 -1.59 -11.05 7.53
N HIS A 56 -1.67 -10.89 6.21
CA HIS A 56 -2.73 -10.23 5.48
C HIS A 56 -2.93 -10.86 4.10
N ILE A 57 -4.09 -10.60 3.52
CA ILE A 57 -4.40 -10.96 2.14
C ILE A 57 -4.43 -9.73 1.26
N VAL A 58 -4.32 -9.98 -0.03
CA VAL A 58 -4.40 -8.97 -1.06
C VAL A 58 -5.44 -9.38 -2.08
N VAL A 59 -6.36 -8.47 -2.40
CA VAL A 59 -7.19 -8.59 -3.60
C VAL A 59 -6.72 -7.57 -4.62
N GLN A 60 -6.44 -8.04 -5.83
CA GLN A 60 -6.01 -7.19 -6.94
C GLN A 60 -6.90 -7.31 -8.18
N GLY A 61 -6.86 -6.30 -9.02
CA GLY A 61 -7.52 -6.29 -10.32
C GLY A 61 -7.28 -4.97 -11.05
N VAL A 62 -7.84 -4.85 -12.26
CA VAL A 62 -7.76 -3.64 -13.08
C VAL A 62 -9.16 -3.20 -13.46
N VAL A 63 -9.38 -1.89 -13.49
CA VAL A 63 -10.66 -1.29 -13.89
C VAL A 63 -10.45 -0.43 -15.13
N TYR A 64 -11.33 -0.66 -16.10
CA TYR A 64 -11.33 0.05 -17.37
C TYR A 64 -12.61 0.85 -17.60
N CYS A 65 -12.52 1.81 -18.50
CA CYS A 65 -13.64 2.32 -19.25
C CYS A 65 -13.68 1.55 -20.57
N LYS A 66 -14.69 0.70 -20.78
CA LYS A 66 -14.79 -0.07 -22.03
C LYS A 66 -15.26 0.79 -23.18
N SER A 67 -15.17 0.25 -24.39
CA SER A 67 -15.77 0.86 -25.58
C SER A 67 -17.28 0.57 -25.62
N CYS A 68 -17.99 1.14 -26.61
CA CYS A 68 -19.43 0.89 -26.79
C CYS A 68 -19.78 -0.52 -27.26
N ILE A 69 -18.77 -1.36 -27.42
CA ILE A 69 -18.90 -2.78 -27.73
C ILE A 69 -18.53 -3.51 -26.43
N ASP A 70 -19.18 -4.63 -26.12
CA ASP A 70 -18.92 -5.44 -24.91
C ASP A 70 -17.57 -6.19 -24.95
N THR A 71 -16.50 -5.45 -25.22
CA THR A 71 -15.13 -5.93 -25.31
C THR A 71 -14.19 -4.98 -24.59
N LEU A 72 -13.02 -5.47 -24.19
CA LEU A 72 -11.93 -4.65 -23.66
C LEU A 72 -11.07 -4.02 -24.76
N THR A 73 -11.42 -4.24 -26.03
CA THR A 73 -10.69 -3.66 -27.17
C THR A 73 -10.87 -2.14 -27.18
N GLY A 74 -9.75 -1.42 -27.11
CA GLY A 74 -9.74 0.03 -27.02
C GLY A 74 -10.16 0.59 -25.65
N ALA A 75 -10.30 -0.26 -24.63
CA ALA A 75 -10.64 0.16 -23.28
C ALA A 75 -9.48 0.95 -22.64
N LYS A 76 -9.82 1.97 -21.86
CA LYS A 76 -8.84 2.84 -21.19
C LYS A 76 -8.84 2.59 -19.69
N PRO A 77 -7.69 2.45 -19.03
CA PRO A 77 -7.65 2.28 -17.58
C PRO A 77 -8.26 3.51 -16.88
N ILE A 78 -8.96 3.28 -15.76
CA ILE A 78 -9.56 4.36 -14.98
C ILE A 78 -8.75 4.54 -13.70
N SER A 79 -8.06 5.68 -13.58
CA SER A 79 -7.50 6.12 -12.31
C SER A 79 -8.60 6.63 -11.39
N GLY A 80 -8.53 6.28 -10.10
CA GLY A 80 -9.48 6.77 -9.09
C GLY A 80 -10.84 6.06 -9.05
N ALA A 81 -11.02 4.95 -9.78
CA ALA A 81 -12.21 4.12 -9.65
C ALA A 81 -12.24 3.43 -8.28
N VAL A 82 -13.42 3.30 -7.69
CA VAL A 82 -13.63 2.66 -6.40
C VAL A 82 -14.18 1.25 -6.60
N VAL A 83 -13.50 0.27 -6.00
CA VAL A 83 -13.90 -1.14 -5.95
C VAL A 83 -14.16 -1.50 -4.50
N LYS A 84 -15.25 -2.21 -4.24
CA LYS A 84 -15.57 -2.77 -2.92
C LYS A 84 -15.26 -4.25 -2.92
N VAL A 85 -14.54 -4.70 -1.90
CA VAL A 85 -14.45 -6.11 -1.54
C VAL A 85 -15.33 -6.33 -0.32
N LEU A 86 -16.29 -7.24 -0.43
CA LEU A 86 -17.20 -7.63 0.65
C LEU A 86 -17.00 -9.11 0.93
N CYS A 87 -16.61 -9.43 2.16
CA CYS A 87 -16.50 -10.79 2.67
C CYS A 87 -17.67 -11.06 3.62
N THR A 88 -18.52 -12.02 3.26
CA THR A 88 -19.69 -12.37 4.07
C THR A 88 -19.50 -13.74 4.68
N ASN A 89 -19.56 -13.82 6.01
CA ASN A 89 -19.70 -15.06 6.75
C ASN A 89 -21.17 -15.26 7.17
N ASN A 90 -21.50 -16.39 7.77
CA ASN A 90 -22.88 -16.78 8.11
C ASN A 90 -23.60 -15.78 9.04
N LYS A 91 -22.88 -14.91 9.75
CA LYS A 91 -23.44 -13.90 10.68
C LYS A 91 -22.84 -12.50 10.53
N ASP A 92 -21.59 -12.41 10.09
CA ASP A 92 -20.84 -11.15 10.00
C ASP A 92 -20.44 -10.86 8.56
N SER A 93 -20.40 -9.58 8.20
CA SER A 93 -19.88 -9.13 6.91
C SER A 93 -18.85 -8.03 7.12
N VAL A 94 -17.74 -8.11 6.40
CA VAL A 94 -16.70 -7.08 6.42
C VAL A 94 -16.44 -6.60 5.01
N SER A 95 -16.41 -5.28 4.83
CA SER A 95 -16.09 -4.67 3.55
C SER A 95 -14.95 -3.68 3.65
N ALA A 96 -14.16 -3.63 2.59
CA ALA A 96 -13.13 -2.62 2.39
C ALA A 96 -13.19 -2.11 0.94
N ASN A 97 -12.88 -0.83 0.77
CA ASN A 97 -12.83 -0.20 -0.54
C ASN A 97 -11.39 -0.01 -0.98
N ALA A 98 -11.15 -0.16 -2.27
CA ALA A 98 -9.89 0.13 -2.94
C ALA A 98 -10.11 1.22 -3.98
N THR A 99 -9.13 2.10 -4.14
CA THR A 99 -9.10 3.07 -5.22
C THR A 99 -8.02 2.68 -6.22
N THR A 100 -8.32 2.74 -7.50
CA THR A 100 -7.35 2.39 -8.54
C THR A 100 -6.29 3.48 -8.74
N ASP A 101 -5.08 3.03 -9.08
CA ASP A 101 -3.95 3.87 -9.45
C ASP A 101 -4.07 4.41 -10.89
N MET A 102 -3.03 5.12 -11.35
CA MET A 102 -2.98 5.70 -12.71
C MET A 102 -3.12 4.66 -13.84
N ASN A 103 -2.80 3.40 -13.59
CA ASN A 103 -2.93 2.30 -14.54
C ASN A 103 -4.27 1.57 -14.43
N GLY A 104 -5.19 2.09 -13.61
CA GLY A 104 -6.47 1.46 -13.31
C GLY A 104 -6.34 0.24 -12.40
N TYR A 105 -5.18 0.00 -11.82
CA TYR A 105 -4.92 -1.17 -10.98
C TYR A 105 -5.24 -0.86 -9.52
N PHE A 106 -5.85 -1.81 -8.82
CA PHE A 106 -6.05 -1.71 -7.37
C PHE A 106 -5.36 -2.87 -6.66
N PHE A 107 -4.86 -2.60 -5.45
CA PHE A 107 -4.20 -3.54 -4.57
C PHE A 107 -4.72 -3.35 -3.14
N LEU A 108 -5.71 -4.14 -2.74
CA LEU A 108 -6.37 -3.99 -1.45
C LEU A 108 -5.81 -4.96 -0.43
N GLN A 109 -5.14 -4.44 0.60
CA GLN A 109 -4.67 -5.23 1.73
C GLN A 109 -5.77 -5.35 2.78
N VAL A 110 -6.08 -6.59 3.19
CA VAL A 110 -7.05 -6.86 4.26
C VAL A 110 -6.39 -7.73 5.34
N PRO A 111 -6.48 -7.36 6.63
CA PRO A 111 -5.91 -8.15 7.72
C PRO A 111 -6.50 -9.57 7.77
N LEU A 112 -5.68 -10.58 8.07
CA LEU A 112 -6.17 -11.96 8.20
C LEU A 112 -7.13 -12.15 9.38
N THR A 113 -7.06 -11.32 10.42
CA THR A 113 -8.00 -11.38 11.57
C THR A 113 -9.44 -11.10 11.15
N VAL A 114 -9.62 -10.28 10.11
CA VAL A 114 -10.91 -9.95 9.51
C VAL A 114 -11.39 -11.06 8.57
N ALA A 115 -10.46 -11.85 8.04
CA ALA A 115 -10.70 -12.67 6.87
C ALA A 115 -10.30 -14.14 7.03
N SER A 116 -9.97 -14.57 8.25
CA SER A 116 -9.62 -15.96 8.54
C SER A 116 -10.82 -16.83 8.19
N PHE A 117 -10.63 -17.72 7.21
CA PHE A 117 -11.56 -18.76 6.74
C PHE A 117 -12.67 -18.39 5.74
N VAL A 118 -12.74 -17.14 5.22
CA VAL A 118 -13.93 -16.68 4.47
C VAL A 118 -13.62 -16.17 3.04
N PHE A 119 -12.40 -16.34 2.53
CA PHE A 119 -12.02 -15.77 1.22
C PHE A 119 -12.85 -16.25 0.03
N HIS A 120 -13.27 -17.52 0.04
CA HIS A 120 -14.18 -18.05 -0.98
C HIS A 120 -15.57 -17.39 -0.95
N LYS A 121 -15.91 -16.68 0.13
CA LYS A 121 -17.14 -15.87 0.27
C LYS A 121 -16.86 -14.36 0.17
N CYS A 122 -15.67 -13.96 -0.28
CA CYS A 122 -15.36 -12.58 -0.60
C CYS A 122 -15.67 -12.30 -2.07
N ASN A 123 -16.46 -11.26 -2.31
CA ASN A 123 -16.78 -10.77 -3.65
C ASN A 123 -16.21 -9.37 -3.86
N ALA A 124 -15.68 -9.10 -5.05
CA ALA A 124 -15.30 -7.76 -5.47
C ALA A 124 -16.31 -7.21 -6.48
N SER A 125 -16.71 -5.94 -6.32
CA SER A 125 -17.61 -5.22 -7.24
C SER A 125 -17.23 -3.76 -7.41
N LEU A 126 -17.64 -3.17 -8.54
CA LEU A 126 -17.49 -1.76 -8.82
C LEU A 126 -18.45 -0.92 -7.97
N VAL A 127 -17.96 0.22 -7.48
CA VAL A 127 -18.75 1.18 -6.71
C VAL A 127 -18.95 2.46 -7.51
N SER A 128 -17.86 3.09 -7.93
CA SER A 128 -17.91 4.37 -8.62
C SER A 128 -16.69 4.60 -9.50
N SER A 129 -16.85 5.50 -10.48
CA SER A 129 -15.78 6.00 -11.34
C SER A 129 -15.76 7.52 -11.27
N PRO A 130 -14.58 8.14 -11.28
CA PRO A 130 -14.44 9.59 -11.28
C PRO A 130 -14.71 10.22 -12.65
N ILE A 131 -14.91 9.41 -13.71
CA ILE A 131 -15.14 9.87 -15.07
C ILE A 131 -16.66 9.91 -15.34
N PRO A 132 -17.30 11.09 -15.45
CA PRO A 132 -18.76 11.19 -15.60
C PRO A 132 -19.30 10.63 -16.92
N SER A 133 -18.45 10.52 -17.95
CA SER A 133 -18.79 9.87 -19.23
C SER A 133 -18.60 8.35 -19.19
N CYS A 134 -18.12 7.80 -18.07
CA CYS A 134 -17.84 6.38 -17.91
C CYS A 134 -18.02 5.93 -16.45
N SER A 135 -19.25 6.03 -15.95
CA SER A 135 -19.57 5.92 -14.53
C SER A 135 -20.57 4.83 -14.18
N GLN A 136 -21.25 4.23 -15.16
CA GLN A 136 -22.21 3.16 -14.91
C GLN A 136 -21.48 1.80 -14.84
N PRO A 137 -21.56 1.05 -13.72
CA PRO A 137 -20.92 -0.26 -13.62
C PRO A 137 -21.43 -1.22 -14.69
N SER A 138 -20.53 -1.79 -15.50
CA SER A 138 -20.88 -2.90 -16.39
C SER A 138 -20.82 -4.23 -15.63
N ASN A 139 -21.53 -5.24 -16.12
CA ASN A 139 -21.40 -6.59 -15.58
C ASN A 139 -20.29 -7.42 -16.25
N LEU A 140 -19.37 -6.78 -16.96
CA LEU A 140 -18.20 -7.46 -17.52
C LEU A 140 -17.41 -8.12 -16.38
N ASN A 141 -17.17 -9.43 -16.49
CA ASN A 141 -16.53 -10.26 -15.46
C ASN A 141 -17.20 -10.18 -14.08
N GLY A 142 -18.50 -9.86 -14.01
CA GLY A 142 -19.23 -9.72 -12.74
C GLY A 142 -19.00 -8.39 -12.03
N GLY A 143 -18.48 -7.36 -12.72
CA GLY A 143 -18.12 -6.09 -12.10
C GLY A 143 -19.27 -5.39 -11.36
N SER A 144 -20.52 -5.46 -11.84
CA SER A 144 -21.66 -4.82 -11.19
C SER A 144 -22.37 -5.71 -10.18
N THR A 145 -22.50 -7.02 -10.44
CA THR A 145 -23.12 -7.97 -9.49
C THR A 145 -22.19 -8.37 -8.36
N GLY A 146 -20.88 -8.21 -8.55
CA GLY A 146 -19.83 -8.77 -7.72
C GLY A 146 -19.45 -10.19 -8.15
N VAL A 147 -18.16 -10.50 -8.01
CA VAL A 147 -17.60 -11.82 -8.34
C VAL A 147 -16.68 -12.31 -7.23
N SER A 148 -16.70 -13.61 -6.98
CA SER A 148 -15.83 -14.25 -5.99
C SER A 148 -14.36 -14.10 -6.36
N VAL A 149 -13.54 -13.67 -5.40
CA VAL A 149 -12.10 -13.48 -5.61
C VAL A 149 -11.40 -14.84 -5.80
N GLN A 150 -10.53 -14.91 -6.81
CA GLN A 150 -9.87 -16.16 -7.18
C GLN A 150 -8.46 -16.20 -6.62
N TRP A 151 -8.05 -17.31 -6.02
CA TRP A 151 -6.69 -17.46 -5.52
C TRP A 151 -5.69 -17.39 -6.67
N ALA A 152 -4.74 -16.47 -6.58
CA ALA A 152 -3.68 -16.37 -7.56
C ALA A 152 -2.63 -17.45 -7.28
N LYS A 153 -2.24 -18.20 -8.32
CA LYS A 153 -1.20 -19.22 -8.18
C LYS A 153 0.08 -18.59 -7.61
N PRO A 154 0.67 -19.18 -6.56
CA PRO A 154 1.86 -18.66 -5.94
C PRO A 154 3.00 -18.74 -6.94
N SER A 155 3.75 -17.65 -7.04
CA SER A 155 5.03 -17.68 -7.73
C SER A 155 6.01 -18.60 -6.97
N SER A 156 7.11 -18.97 -7.60
CA SER A 156 8.23 -19.64 -6.91
C SER A 156 8.78 -18.79 -5.74
N ILE A 157 8.44 -17.50 -5.74
CA ILE A 157 8.74 -16.55 -4.66
C ILE A 157 7.63 -16.61 -3.60
N LYS A 158 8.02 -16.86 -2.36
CA LYS A 158 7.12 -16.84 -1.20
C LYS A 158 6.77 -15.40 -0.85
N LEU A 159 5.54 -15.00 -1.14
CA LEU A 159 5.04 -13.67 -0.79
C LEU A 159 4.69 -13.59 0.71
N PRO A 160 4.85 -12.42 1.35
CA PRO A 160 4.44 -12.20 2.75
C PRO A 160 2.91 -12.07 2.90
N PHE A 161 2.14 -12.35 1.84
CA PHE A 161 0.69 -12.27 1.79
C PHE A 161 0.10 -13.34 0.88
N ILE A 162 -1.19 -13.64 1.06
CA ILE A 162 -1.94 -14.49 0.13
C ILE A 162 -2.58 -13.59 -0.93
N LEU A 163 -2.31 -13.86 -2.20
CA LEU A 163 -2.82 -13.07 -3.30
C LEU A 163 -4.10 -13.68 -3.89
N TYR A 164 -5.12 -12.84 -4.03
CA TYR A 164 -6.34 -13.11 -4.77
C TYR A 164 -6.47 -12.11 -5.92
N SER A 165 -7.07 -12.53 -7.01
CA SER A 165 -7.30 -11.73 -8.20
C SER A 165 -8.75 -11.84 -8.67
N VAL A 166 -9.22 -10.80 -9.31
CA VAL A 166 -10.46 -10.82 -10.10
C VAL A 166 -10.15 -10.49 -11.55
N GLY A 167 -11.08 -10.83 -12.44
CA GLY A 167 -11.01 -10.39 -13.83
C GLY A 167 -11.05 -8.86 -13.94
N PRO A 168 -10.57 -8.29 -15.05
CA PRO A 168 -10.68 -6.86 -15.28
C PRO A 168 -12.15 -6.43 -15.27
N PHE A 169 -12.47 -5.42 -14.50
CA PHE A 169 -13.81 -4.83 -14.48
C PHE A 169 -13.87 -3.66 -15.44
N ALA A 170 -15.10 -3.28 -15.82
CA ALA A 170 -15.30 -2.12 -16.67
C ALA A 170 -16.52 -1.30 -16.27
N PHE A 171 -16.44 0.01 -16.48
CA PHE A 171 -17.59 0.90 -16.52
C PHE A 171 -18.05 1.08 -17.98
N GLU A 172 -19.36 1.29 -18.14
CA GLU A 172 -20.01 1.62 -19.40
C GLU A 172 -19.67 3.06 -19.84
N PRO A 173 -19.24 3.28 -21.09
CA PRO A 173 -19.10 4.61 -21.64
C PRO A 173 -20.47 5.18 -22.06
N LYS A 174 -20.53 6.51 -22.22
CA LYS A 174 -21.67 7.15 -22.90
C LYS A 174 -21.61 6.87 -24.41
N CYS A 175 -22.43 5.92 -24.85
CA CYS A 175 -22.58 5.60 -26.26
C CYS A 175 -23.63 6.47 -26.93
N ARG A 176 -23.37 6.86 -28.18
CA ARG A 176 -24.43 7.41 -29.03
C ARG A 176 -25.29 6.23 -29.51
N ALA A 177 -26.60 6.43 -29.58
CA ALA A 177 -27.48 5.46 -30.25
C ALA A 177 -26.98 5.24 -31.69
N PRO A 178 -27.07 4.03 -32.25
CA PRO A 178 -26.83 3.82 -33.67
C PRO A 178 -27.75 4.79 -34.43
N GLY A 179 -27.15 5.79 -35.10
CA GLY A 179 -27.91 6.77 -35.84
C GLY A 179 -28.68 6.07 -36.94
N THR A 180 -29.99 6.26 -36.98
CA THR A 180 -30.81 6.05 -38.17
C THR A 180 -30.23 6.95 -39.26
N LYS A 181 -29.53 6.34 -40.22
CA LYS A 181 -29.22 6.99 -41.50
C LYS A 181 -30.50 7.23 -42.28
#